data_AF-A0A967H7R0-F1
#
_entry.id   AF-A0A967H7R0-F1
#
_cell.length_a   1.000
_cell.length_b   1.000
_cell.length_c   1.000
_cell.angle_alpha   90.00
_cell.angle_beta   90.00
_cell.angle_gamma   90.00
#
_symmetry.space_group_name_H-M   'P 1'
#
loop_
_entity.id
_entity.type
_entity.pdbx_description
1 polymer ?
#
loop_
_entity_poly.entity_id
_entity_poly.type
_entity_poly.pdbx_seq_one_letter_code
_entity_poly.pdbx_strand_id
1 'polypeptide(L)' 'MTSTYQEVDPKLVSALKLAAERIRSFHSAQKDSIWHEVAKEGLGQLIRPLERIGAYVPGGIASYPSTVLMTAIPARV' A
#
# COMPACT_ATOMS: atom_id res chain seq x y z
N MET A 1 -9.03 16.62 -9.01
CA MET A 1 -8.49 15.99 -7.78
C MET A 1 -7.86 16.98 -6.79
N THR A 2 -7.56 18.23 -7.17
CA THR A 2 -6.88 19.22 -6.31
C THR A 2 -7.78 19.97 -5.32
N SER A 3 -9.10 20.12 -5.60
CA SER A 3 -10.01 20.92 -4.74
C SER A 3 -10.14 20.32 -3.33
N THR A 4 -10.37 19.00 -3.23
CA THR A 4 -10.60 18.34 -1.93
C THR A 4 -9.35 18.35 -1.05
N TYR A 5 -8.15 18.36 -1.62
CA TYR A 5 -6.90 18.37 -0.84
C TYR A 5 -6.69 19.67 -0.06
N GLN A 6 -7.29 20.77 -0.52
CA GLN A 6 -7.22 22.08 0.14
C GLN A 6 -8.28 22.24 1.24
N GLU A 7 -9.35 21.43 1.18
CA GLU A 7 -10.47 21.44 2.13
C GLU A 7 -10.23 20.52 3.35
N VAL A 8 -9.19 19.68 3.30
CA VAL A 8 -8.86 18.72 4.36
C VAL A 8 -7.83 19.31 5.33
N ASP A 9 -8.01 19.07 6.63
CA ASP A 9 -7.08 19.51 7.67
C ASP A 9 -5.62 19.12 7.30
N PRO A 10 -4.69 20.08 7.23
CA PRO A 10 -3.28 19.82 6.95
C PRO A 10 -2.64 18.78 7.90
N LYS A 11 -3.09 18.71 9.15
CA LYS A 11 -2.63 17.69 10.11
C LYS A 11 -3.08 16.30 9.69
N LEU A 12 -4.32 16.15 9.23
CA LEU A 12 -4.84 14.87 8.72
C LEU A 12 -4.08 14.44 7.46
N VAL A 13 -3.83 15.38 6.53
CA VAL A 13 -3.02 15.10 5.34
C VAL A 13 -1.62 14.61 5.72
N SER A 14 -0.99 15.27 6.69
CA SER A 14 0.34 14.89 7.17
C SER A 14 0.34 13.51 7.83
N ALA A 15 -0.67 13.19 8.63
CA ALA A 15 -0.83 11.88 9.26
C ALA A 15 -1.04 10.77 8.22
N LEU A 16 -1.86 11.02 7.17
CA LEU A 16 -2.06 10.06 6.07
C LEU A 16 -0.79 9.83 5.26
N LYS A 17 0.00 10.88 5.01
CA LYS A 17 1.32 10.77 4.35
C LYS A 17 2.28 9.93 5.20
N LEU A 18 2.34 10.17 6.51
CA LEU A 18 3.16 9.38 7.42
C LEU A 18 2.74 7.91 7.44
N ALA A 19 1.44 7.64 7.51
CA ALA A 19 0.92 6.28 7.44
C ALA A 19 1.29 5.59 6.13
N ALA A 20 1.11 6.28 5.00
CA ALA A 20 1.45 5.78 3.68
C ALA A 20 2.93 5.41 3.56
N GLU A 21 3.82 6.25 4.09
CA GLU A 21 5.26 5.99 4.09
C GLU A 21 5.61 4.74 4.91
N ARG A 22 5.05 4.61 6.11
CA ARG A 22 5.28 3.44 6.97
C ARG A 22 4.80 2.13 6.33
N ILE A 23 3.60 2.15 5.74
CA ILE A 23 3.04 0.99 5.02
C ILE A 23 3.97 0.60 3.87
N ARG A 24 4.42 1.57 3.08
CA ARG A 24 5.34 1.34 1.97
C ARG A 24 6.66 0.72 2.42
N SER A 25 7.30 1.30 3.43
CA SER A 25 8.59 0.80 3.95
C SER A 25 8.48 -0.63 4.46
N PHE A 26 7.40 -0.96 5.16
CA PHE A 26 7.15 -2.31 5.66
C PHE A 26 6.99 -3.31 4.51
N HIS A 27 6.10 -3.04 3.55
CA HIS A 27 5.85 -3.98 2.45
C HIS A 27 7.02 -4.08 1.46
N SER A 28 7.85 -3.05 1.35
CA SER A 28 9.07 -3.10 0.54
C SER A 28 10.09 -4.06 1.16
N ALA A 29 10.32 -3.94 2.47
CA ALA A 29 11.18 -4.86 3.20
C ALA A 29 10.64 -6.31 3.17
N GLN A 30 9.32 -6.49 3.24
CA GLN A 30 8.68 -7.80 3.11
C GLN A 30 8.96 -8.42 1.74
N LYS A 31 8.77 -7.65 0.66
CA LYS A 31 9.09 -8.09 -0.71
C LYS A 31 10.54 -8.51 -0.84
N ASP A 32 11.46 -7.72 -0.31
CA ASP A 32 12.89 -8.06 -0.34
C ASP A 32 13.17 -9.35 0.43
N SER A 33 12.60 -9.53 1.61
CA SER A 33 12.74 -10.76 2.41
C SER A 33 12.28 -11.99 1.63
N ILE A 34 11.11 -11.90 0.98
CA ILE A 34 10.56 -12.99 0.15
C ILE A 34 11.53 -13.33 -0.99
N TRP A 35 12.11 -12.32 -1.65
CA TRP A 35 13.10 -12.56 -2.71
C TRP A 35 14.37 -13.22 -2.22
N HIS A 36 14.85 -12.85 -1.03
CA HIS A 36 16.02 -13.49 -0.42
C HIS A 36 15.75 -14.94 -0.03
N GLU A 37 14.53 -15.25 0.44
CA GLU A 37 14.11 -16.60 0.78
C GLU A 37 14.00 -17.47 -0.47
N VAL A 38 13.36 -16.97 -1.53
CA VAL A 38 13.26 -17.64 -2.84
C VAL A 38 14.63 -17.94 -3.48
N ALA A 39 15.63 -17.09 -3.23
CA ALA A 39 16.98 -17.30 -3.73
C ALA A 39 17.77 -18.36 -2.94
N LYS A 40 17.30 -18.74 -1.75
CA LYS A 40 17.85 -19.85 -0.97
C LYS A 40 17.11 -21.14 -1.33
N GLU A 41 17.86 -22.23 -1.38
CA GLU A 41 17.42 -23.60 -1.70
C GLU A 41 17.44 -23.96 -3.19
N GLY A 42 17.85 -25.20 -3.48
CA GLY A 42 18.06 -25.74 -4.84
C GLY A 42 16.77 -25.95 -5.65
N LEU A 43 15.69 -25.25 -5.29
CA LEU A 43 14.40 -25.21 -5.96
C LEU A 43 14.09 -23.75 -6.34
N GLY A 44 13.74 -23.50 -7.59
CA GLY A 44 13.43 -22.14 -8.06
C GLY A 44 11.96 -21.78 -7.86
N GLN A 45 11.68 -20.65 -7.20
CA GLN A 45 10.34 -20.08 -7.11
C GLN A 45 10.25 -18.79 -7.95
N LEU A 46 9.27 -18.71 -8.85
CA LEU A 46 9.02 -17.53 -9.67
C LEU A 46 7.83 -16.74 -9.10
N ILE A 47 8.10 -15.55 -8.55
CA ILE A 47 7.07 -14.63 -8.07
C ILE A 47 6.87 -13.52 -9.11
N ARG A 48 5.62 -13.23 -9.48
CA ARG A 48 5.31 -12.13 -10.40
C ARG A 48 4.13 -11.33 -9.90
N PRO A 49 4.17 -9.98 -10.01
CA PRO A 49 3.04 -9.15 -9.63
C PRO A 49 1.86 -9.37 -10.59
N LEU A 50 0.65 -9.10 -10.09
CA LEU A 50 -0.55 -9.07 -10.90
C LEU A 50 -0.55 -7.82 -11.79
N GLU A 51 -1.00 -7.94 -13.04
CA GLU A 51 -1.08 -6.80 -13.97
C GLU A 51 -2.13 -5.77 -13.56
N ARG A 52 -3.25 -6.22 -12.95
CA ARG A 52 -4.36 -5.38 -12.52
C ARG A 52 -4.97 -5.93 -11.24
N ILE A 53 -5.35 -5.00 -10.36
CA ILE A 53 -6.07 -5.29 -9.13
C ILE A 53 -7.22 -4.28 -8.96
N GLY A 54 -8.31 -4.72 -8.36
CA GLY A 54 -9.42 -3.86 -7.95
C GLY A 54 -9.46 -3.73 -6.44
N ALA A 55 -9.60 -2.50 -5.92
CA ALA A 55 -9.83 -2.24 -4.51
C ALA A 55 -11.23 -1.66 -4.33
N TYR A 56 -12.09 -2.35 -3.58
CA TYR A 56 -13.40 -1.86 -3.20
C TYR A 56 -13.33 -1.22 -1.82
N VAL A 57 -13.76 0.03 -1.71
CA VAL A 57 -13.84 0.76 -0.45
C VAL A 57 -15.26 1.25 -0.25
N PRO A 58 -15.94 0.84 0.83
CA PRO A 58 -17.31 1.26 1.11
C PRO A 58 -17.43 2.78 1.26
N GLY A 59 -18.47 3.35 0.68
CA GLY A 59 -18.83 4.77 0.86
C GLY A 59 -19.63 5.03 2.14
N GLY A 60 -19.86 6.31 2.44
CA GLY A 60 -20.66 6.76 3.59
C GLY A 60 -19.85 6.92 4.88
N ILE A 61 -20.48 6.65 6.02
CA ILE A 61 -19.90 6.83 7.37
C ILE A 61 -18.70 5.90 7.66
N ALA A 62 -18.54 4.84 6.85
CA ALA A 62 -17.45 3.87 6.94
C ALA A 62 -16.35 4.12 5.89
N SER A 63 -16.28 5.34 5.33
CA SER A 63 -15.23 5.69 4.37
C SER A 63 -13.90 5.91 5.11
N TYR A 64 -13.10 4.86 5.21
CA TYR A 64 -11.81 4.88 5.91
C TYR A 64 -10.64 5.05 4.92
N PRO A 65 -9.95 6.21 4.91
CA PRO A 65 -8.77 6.41 4.07
C PRO A 65 -7.66 5.38 4.35
N SER A 66 -7.59 4.85 5.57
CA SER A 66 -6.67 3.79 5.95
C SER A 66 -6.85 2.51 5.14
N THR A 67 -8.09 2.11 4.83
CA THR A 67 -8.37 0.92 4.00
C THR A 67 -7.83 1.11 2.58
N VAL A 68 -7.97 2.32 2.03
CA VAL A 68 -7.38 2.65 0.73
C VAL A 68 -5.85 2.53 0.79
N LEU A 69 -5.21 3.10 1.82
CA LEU A 69 -3.75 3.04 1.94
C LEU A 69 -3.25 1.59 2.09
N MET A 70 -3.90 0.80 2.95
CA MET A 70 -3.52 -0.59 3.21
C MET A 70 -3.76 -1.54 2.04
N THR A 71 -4.61 -1.19 1.07
CA THR A 71 -4.88 -2.03 -0.10
C THR A 71 -4.09 -1.57 -1.32
N ALA A 72 -4.04 -0.27 -1.58
CA ALA A 72 -3.42 0.28 -2.76
C ALA A 72 -1.89 0.33 -2.68
N ILE A 73 -1.32 0.59 -1.49
CA ILE A 73 0.14 0.70 -1.35
C ILE A 73 0.83 -0.64 -1.54
N PRO A 74 0.42 -1.75 -0.88
CA PRO A 74 1.10 -3.04 -1.08
C PRO A 74 0.98 -3.55 -2.51
N ALA A 75 -0.13 -3.25 -3.19
CA ALA A 75 -0.30 -3.60 -4.60
C ALA A 75 0.62 -2.82 -5.55
N ARG A 76 1.23 -1.73 -5.08
CA ARG A 76 2.12 -0.87 -5.87
C ARG A 76 3.60 -1.08 -5.56
N VAL A 77 3.93 -1.72 -4.44
CA VAL A 77 5.29 -2.06 -4.00
C VAL A 77 5.76 -3.35 -4.66
#